data_AF-A0A1I3BSG1-F1
#
_entry.id   AF-A0A1I3BSG1-F1
#
_cell.length_a   1.000
_cell.length_b   1.000
_cell.length_c   1.000
_cell.angle_alpha   90.00
_cell.angle_beta   90.00
_cell.angle_gamma   90.00
#
_symmetry.space_group_name_H-M   'P 1'
#
loop_
_entity.id
_entity.type
_entity.pdbx_description
1 polymer ?
#
loop_
_entity_poly.entity_id
_entity_poly.type
_entity_poly.pdbx_seq_one_letter_code
_entity_poly.pdbx_strand_id
1 'polypeptide(L)'
;MKKRILVLVAVMMMALSGLCMAHMTGGSINGLVNTDDGQKVAIFTAEGYSVATVLEYPVDYPLEDHDVIEAVNGYLTQTGRLRIKDMHNGSSRIIVQIEGVRLSETEAMSWLAHGGKFY
;
A
#
# COMPACT_ATOMS: atom_id res chain seq x y z
N MET A 1 42.78 9.11 17.61
CA MET A 1 41.45 9.76 17.52
C MET A 1 40.77 9.58 16.16
N LYS A 2 41.47 9.71 15.01
CA LYS A 2 40.87 9.60 13.65
C LYS A 2 40.12 8.28 13.35
N LYS A 3 40.61 7.12 13.79
CA LYS A 3 39.98 5.81 13.50
C LYS A 3 38.61 5.61 14.21
N ARG A 4 38.40 6.21 15.38
CA ARG A 4 37.15 6.05 16.15
C ARG A 4 36.00 6.84 15.56
N ILE A 5 36.28 8.01 14.97
CA ILE A 5 35.27 8.86 14.31
C ILE A 5 34.77 8.19 13.03
N LEU A 6 35.66 7.54 12.28
CA LEU A 6 35.31 6.87 11.02
C LEU A 6 34.39 5.67 11.22
N VAL A 7 34.61 4.90 12.28
CA VAL A 7 33.71 3.79 12.67
C VAL A 7 32.34 4.32 13.10
N LEU A 8 32.31 5.42 13.86
CA LEU A 8 31.04 6.01 14.32
C LEU A 8 30.20 6.52 13.14
N VAL A 9 30.83 7.17 12.15
CA VAL A 9 30.16 7.64 10.93
C VAL A 9 29.65 6.47 10.09
N ALA A 10 30.42 5.39 9.96
CA ALA A 10 29.99 4.21 9.23
C ALA A 10 28.79 3.51 9.89
N VAL A 11 28.80 3.37 11.22
CA VAL A 11 27.68 2.80 11.98
C VAL A 11 26.45 3.71 11.89
N MET A 12 26.63 5.03 11.96
CA MET A 12 25.54 5.99 11.83
C MET A 12 24.94 5.99 10.42
N MET A 13 25.75 5.84 9.37
CA MET A 13 25.27 5.68 7.99
C MET A 13 24.55 4.36 7.76
N MET A 14 25.03 3.24 8.33
CA MET A 14 24.31 1.96 8.27
C MET A 14 22.99 2.02 9.05
N ALA A 15 22.95 2.69 10.21
CA ALA A 15 21.72 2.91 10.96
C ALA A 15 20.73 3.84 10.24
N LEU A 16 21.21 4.86 9.53
CA LEU A 16 20.38 5.73 8.70
C LEU A 16 19.80 4.99 7.49
N SER A 17 20.57 4.04 6.94
CA SER A 17 20.14 3.20 5.80
C SER A 17 18.96 2.30 6.17
N GLY A 18 18.85 1.87 7.43
CA GLY A 18 17.72 1.07 7.93
C GLY A 18 16.44 1.87 8.21
N LEU A 19 16.51 3.20 8.23
CA LEU A 19 15.35 4.09 8.41
C LEU A 19 14.73 4.54 7.09
N CYS A 20 15.40 4.31 5.96
CA CYS A 20 14.83 4.50 4.62
C CYS A 20 14.05 3.25 4.19
N MET A 21 12.98 2.91 4.91
CA MET A 21 11.91 2.12 4.29
C MET A 21 11.24 3.06 3.27
N ALA A 22 11.42 2.76 2.00
CA ALA A 22 10.98 3.63 0.91
C ALA A 22 9.46 3.56 0.81
N HIS A 23 8.76 4.52 1.42
CA HIS A 23 7.32 4.59 1.28
C HIS A 23 6.92 4.62 -0.21
N MET A 24 6.02 3.71 -0.60
CA MET A 24 5.70 3.48 -2.01
C MET A 24 4.45 4.25 -2.39
N THR A 25 4.54 5.05 -3.45
CA THR A 25 3.36 5.63 -4.09
C THR A 25 2.74 4.65 -5.08
N GLY A 26 3.53 3.82 -5.77
CA GLY A 26 3.05 2.89 -6.79
C GLY A 26 2.81 1.46 -6.29
N GLY A 27 1.84 0.79 -6.91
CA GLY A 27 1.49 -0.61 -6.65
C GLY A 27 0.51 -1.15 -7.70
N SER A 28 0.01 -2.36 -7.47
CA SER A 28 -1.03 -2.97 -8.30
C SER A 28 -2.09 -3.66 -7.45
N ILE A 29 -3.34 -3.64 -7.89
CA ILE A 29 -4.38 -4.49 -7.30
C ILE A 29 -4.01 -5.95 -7.58
N ASN A 30 -4.10 -6.80 -6.55
CA ASN A 30 -3.81 -8.22 -6.65
C ASN A 30 -4.92 -9.08 -6.00
N GLY A 31 -6.13 -8.57 -6.02
CA GLY A 31 -7.28 -9.20 -5.39
C GLY A 31 -8.31 -8.19 -4.91
N LEU A 32 -9.57 -8.54 -5.12
CA LEU A 32 -10.71 -7.73 -4.71
C LEU A 32 -11.89 -8.62 -4.31
N VAL A 33 -12.68 -8.15 -3.35
CA VAL A 33 -13.95 -8.76 -2.97
C VAL A 33 -14.96 -7.67 -2.63
N ASN A 34 -16.20 -7.84 -3.07
CA ASN A 34 -17.28 -6.92 -2.70
C ASN A 34 -17.92 -7.41 -1.40
N THR A 35 -17.99 -6.55 -0.39
CA THR A 35 -18.72 -6.80 0.87
C THR A 35 -19.80 -5.74 1.05
N ASP A 36 -20.68 -5.96 2.03
CA ASP A 36 -21.83 -5.07 2.29
C ASP A 36 -21.41 -3.64 2.71
N ASP A 37 -20.19 -3.47 3.21
CA ASP A 37 -19.62 -2.21 3.68
C ASP A 37 -18.61 -1.57 2.71
N GLY A 38 -18.44 -2.15 1.52
CA GLY A 38 -17.57 -1.61 0.46
C GLY A 38 -16.74 -2.67 -0.25
N GLN A 39 -16.09 -2.31 -1.35
CA GLN A 39 -15.14 -3.21 -2.00
C GLN A 39 -13.85 -3.27 -1.17
N LYS A 40 -13.36 -4.47 -0.90
CA LYS A 40 -12.09 -4.74 -0.22
C LYS A 40 -11.06 -5.09 -1.27
N VAL A 41 -9.86 -4.55 -1.14
CA VAL A 41 -8.77 -4.74 -2.12
C VAL A 41 -7.46 -5.09 -1.43
N ALA A 42 -6.69 -5.98 -2.05
CA ALA A 42 -5.29 -6.19 -1.73
C ALA A 42 -4.42 -5.51 -2.80
N ILE A 43 -3.41 -4.81 -2.33
CA ILE A 43 -2.53 -3.98 -3.14
C ILE A 43 -1.12 -4.53 -2.97
N PHE A 44 -0.55 -5.03 -4.06
CA PHE A 44 0.85 -5.42 -4.09
C PHE A 44 1.74 -4.18 -4.26
N THR A 45 2.80 -4.12 -3.45
CA THR A 45 3.84 -3.09 -3.51
C THR A 45 5.22 -3.75 -3.37
N ALA A 46 6.28 -2.98 -3.63
CA ALA A 46 7.64 -3.49 -3.44
C ALA A 46 7.99 -3.86 -1.98
N GLU A 47 7.26 -3.32 -0.99
CA GLU A 47 7.46 -3.64 0.44
C GLU A 47 6.54 -4.78 0.94
N GLY A 48 5.80 -5.44 0.03
CA GLY A 48 4.78 -6.44 0.37
C GLY A 48 3.37 -5.95 0.08
N TYR A 49 2.39 -6.50 0.77
CA TYR A 49 0.98 -6.21 0.52
C TYR A 49 0.43 -5.15 1.47
N SER A 50 -0.44 -4.32 0.93
CA SER A 50 -1.32 -3.44 1.70
C SER A 50 -2.76 -3.84 1.42
N VAL A 51 -3.64 -3.65 2.40
CA VAL A 51 -5.06 -3.98 2.27
C VAL A 51 -5.89 -2.75 2.55
N ALA A 52 -6.96 -2.58 1.77
CA ALA A 52 -7.76 -1.37 1.79
C ALA A 52 -9.24 -1.63 1.60
N THR A 53 -10.07 -0.78 2.19
CA THR A 53 -11.47 -0.64 1.83
C THR A 53 -11.63 0.54 0.87
N VAL A 54 -12.30 0.32 -0.25
CA VAL A 54 -12.69 1.37 -1.20
C VAL A 54 -13.87 2.13 -0.62
N LEU A 55 -13.68 3.44 -0.39
CA LEU A 55 -14.70 4.32 0.18
C LEU A 55 -15.53 5.00 -0.91
N GLU A 56 -14.87 5.44 -1.99
CA GLU A 56 -15.50 6.16 -3.09
C GLU A 56 -14.82 5.75 -4.40
N TYR A 57 -15.61 5.49 -5.45
CA TYR A 57 -15.11 5.23 -6.79
C TYR A 57 -16.11 5.78 -7.84
N PRO A 58 -15.63 6.21 -9.02
CA PRO A 58 -16.50 6.59 -10.12
C PRO A 58 -17.33 5.40 -10.61
N VAL A 59 -18.65 5.58 -10.76
CA VAL A 59 -19.60 4.51 -11.16
C VAL A 59 -19.28 3.94 -12.54
N ASP A 60 -18.73 4.78 -13.41
CA ASP A 60 -18.28 4.46 -14.75
C ASP A 60 -16.93 3.73 -14.79
N TYR A 61 -16.25 3.59 -13.65
CA TYR A 61 -14.95 2.91 -13.59
C TYR A 61 -14.66 2.29 -12.21
N PRO A 62 -15.14 1.06 -11.96
CA PRO A 62 -14.74 0.29 -10.78
C PRO A 62 -13.27 -0.13 -10.86
N LEU A 63 -12.64 -0.39 -9.71
CA LEU A 63 -11.32 -1.04 -9.67
C LEU A 63 -11.44 -2.48 -10.15
N GLU A 64 -10.47 -2.88 -10.96
CA GLU A 64 -10.31 -4.24 -11.45
C GLU A 64 -9.05 -4.90 -10.87
N ASP A 65 -9.02 -6.23 -10.96
CA ASP A 65 -7.83 -6.97 -10.55
C ASP A 65 -6.69 -6.66 -11.54
N HIS A 66 -5.47 -6.59 -11.03
CA HIS A 66 -4.27 -6.18 -11.77
C HIS A 66 -4.20 -4.70 -12.21
N ASP A 67 -5.14 -3.85 -11.81
CA ASP A 67 -5.01 -2.40 -12.04
C ASP A 67 -3.72 -1.86 -11.44
N VAL A 68 -2.96 -1.11 -12.24
CA VAL A 68 -1.75 -0.43 -11.79
C VAL A 68 -2.15 0.92 -11.21
N ILE A 69 -1.80 1.15 -9.96
CA ILE A 69 -2.27 2.32 -9.21
C ILE A 69 -1.11 3.12 -8.62
N GLU A 70 -1.38 4.41 -8.39
CA GLU A 70 -0.47 5.32 -7.72
C GLU A 70 -1.21 6.16 -6.67
N ALA A 71 -0.66 6.25 -5.47
CA ALA A 71 -1.14 7.13 -4.42
C ALA A 71 -0.90 8.60 -4.82
N VAL A 72 -1.97 9.39 -4.76
CA VAL A 72 -1.96 10.83 -5.10
C VAL A 72 -1.54 11.68 -3.90
N ASN A 73 -1.92 11.28 -2.68
CA ASN A 73 -1.61 12.01 -1.45
C ASN A 73 -1.27 11.05 -0.31
N GLY A 74 -0.01 10.65 -0.25
CA GLY A 74 0.51 9.72 0.75
C GLY A 74 1.16 8.52 0.10
N TYR A 75 1.10 7.37 0.78
CA TYR A 75 1.80 6.16 0.35
C TYR A 75 0.89 4.96 0.53
N LEU A 76 0.96 4.02 -0.41
CA LEU A 76 0.23 2.75 -0.33
C LEU A 76 0.72 1.91 0.85
N THR A 77 1.97 2.10 1.27
CA THR A 77 2.59 1.43 2.43
C THR A 77 2.37 2.17 3.74
N GLN A 78 1.37 3.06 3.81
CA GLN A 78 0.97 3.75 5.03
C GLN A 78 -0.53 3.59 5.28
N THR A 79 -0.91 3.27 6.52
CA THR A 79 -2.33 3.23 6.91
C THR A 79 -2.95 4.62 6.90
N GLY A 80 -4.24 4.69 6.55
CA GLY A 80 -4.96 5.96 6.44
C GLY A 80 -5.78 6.08 5.17
N ARG A 81 -6.54 7.18 5.11
CA ARG A 81 -7.33 7.55 3.95
C ARG A 81 -6.43 8.19 2.90
N LEU A 82 -6.43 7.66 1.69
CA LEU A 82 -5.68 8.23 0.58
C LEU A 82 -6.47 8.13 -0.73
N ARG A 83 -6.12 9.01 -1.66
CA ARG A 83 -6.62 8.98 -3.04
C ARG A 83 -5.64 8.19 -3.89
N ILE A 84 -6.16 7.30 -4.71
CA ILE A 84 -5.37 6.59 -5.71
C ILE A 84 -5.75 7.06 -7.12
N LYS A 85 -4.77 6.98 -8.00
CA LYS A 85 -4.88 7.17 -9.42
C LYS A 85 -4.68 5.82 -10.10
N ASP A 86 -5.63 5.43 -10.93
CA ASP A 86 -5.41 4.35 -11.88
C ASP A 86 -4.53 4.87 -13.01
N MET A 87 -3.44 4.15 -13.28
CA MET A 87 -2.43 4.51 -14.27
C MET A 87 -2.83 4.13 -15.70
N HIS A 88 -3.81 3.24 -15.88
CA HIS A 88 -4.34 2.89 -17.19
C HIS A 88 -5.13 4.05 -17.81
N ASN A 89 -6.08 4.61 -17.06
CA ASN A 89 -7.00 5.64 -17.55
C ASN A 89 -6.66 7.07 -17.03
N GLY A 90 -5.80 7.18 -16.01
CA GLY A 90 -5.45 8.44 -15.37
C GLY A 90 -6.47 8.98 -14.35
N SER A 91 -7.54 8.25 -14.07
CA SER A 91 -8.59 8.62 -13.10
C SER A 91 -8.02 8.63 -11.69
N SER A 92 -8.16 9.75 -11.00
CA SER A 92 -7.70 9.95 -9.61
C SER A 92 -8.86 10.15 -8.64
N ARG A 93 -10.03 9.61 -8.96
CA ARG A 93 -11.27 9.82 -8.17
C ARG A 93 -11.52 8.74 -7.13
N ILE A 94 -10.64 7.74 -7.04
CA ILE A 94 -10.82 6.60 -6.15
C ILE A 94 -10.22 6.94 -4.79
N ILE A 95 -11.02 6.76 -3.75
CA ILE A 95 -10.61 6.97 -2.36
C ILE A 95 -10.64 5.63 -1.65
N VAL A 96 -9.52 5.29 -1.02
CA VAL A 96 -9.36 4.08 -0.24
C VAL A 96 -8.96 4.42 1.19
N GLN A 97 -9.32 3.53 2.12
CA GLN A 97 -8.82 3.50 3.48
C GLN A 97 -7.86 2.31 3.59
N ILE A 98 -6.56 2.58 3.67
CA ILE A 98 -5.56 1.55 3.95
C ILE A 98 -5.67 1.15 5.42
N GLU A 99 -5.82 -0.14 5.67
CA GLU A 99 -6.05 -0.72 7.01
C GLU A 99 -4.86 -1.53 7.51
N GLY A 100 -4.10 -2.14 6.60
CA GLY A 100 -2.88 -2.88 6.91
C GLY A 100 -1.85 -2.73 5.80
N VAL A 101 -0.57 -2.81 6.16
CA VAL A 101 0.57 -2.58 5.26
C VAL A 101 1.69 -3.57 5.59
N ARG A 102 2.58 -3.81 4.63
CA ARG A 102 3.73 -4.74 4.77
C ARG A 102 3.33 -6.15 5.16
N LEU A 103 2.15 -6.57 4.71
CA LEU A 103 1.64 -7.92 4.89
C LEU A 103 2.33 -8.86 3.90
N SER A 104 2.44 -10.13 4.29
CA SER A 104 2.68 -11.21 3.33
C SER A 104 1.46 -11.39 2.42
N GLU A 105 1.68 -12.05 1.29
CA GLU A 105 0.59 -12.43 0.37
C GLU A 105 -0.49 -13.25 1.09
N THR A 106 -0.08 -14.25 1.87
CA THR A 106 -0.99 -15.11 2.63
C THR A 106 -1.86 -14.31 3.60
N GLU A 107 -1.29 -13.32 4.31
CA GLU A 107 -2.06 -12.47 5.23
C GLU A 107 -3.06 -11.58 4.49
N ALA A 108 -2.64 -10.94 3.39
CA ALA A 108 -3.51 -10.09 2.60
C ALA A 108 -4.65 -10.88 1.93
N MET A 109 -4.35 -12.07 1.40
CA MET A 109 -5.37 -12.95 0.81
C MET A 109 -6.29 -13.54 1.87
N SER A 110 -5.78 -13.86 3.06
CA SER A 110 -6.62 -14.25 4.19
C SER A 110 -7.56 -13.11 4.58
N TRP A 111 -7.06 -11.87 4.69
CA TRP A 111 -7.89 -10.71 4.99
C TRP A 111 -9.02 -10.51 3.95
N LEU A 112 -8.72 -10.67 2.65
CA LEU A 112 -9.73 -10.65 1.59
C LEU A 112 -10.75 -11.78 1.74
N ALA A 113 -10.29 -13.02 1.94
CA ALA A 113 -11.16 -14.18 2.10
C ALA A 113 -12.12 -14.06 3.29
N HIS A 114 -11.74 -13.28 4.30
CA HIS A 114 -12.54 -13.00 5.48
C HIS A 114 -13.36 -11.70 5.40
N GLY A 115 -13.54 -11.17 4.18
CA GLY A 115 -14.38 -9.99 3.94
C GLY A 115 -13.78 -8.70 4.48
N GLY A 116 -12.46 -8.59 4.47
CA GLY A 116 -11.75 -7.39 4.90
C GLY A 116 -11.53 -7.30 6.41
N LYS A 117 -11.22 -8.42 7.07
CA LYS A 117 -11.03 -8.48 8.53
C LYS A 117 -9.80 -9.32 8.89
N PHE A 118 -9.02 -8.85 9.85
CA PHE A 118 -7.92 -9.62 10.45
C PHE A 118 -8.48 -10.58 11.51
N TYR A 119 -8.13 -11.85 11.40
CA TYR A 119 -8.54 -12.93 12.30
C TYR A 119 -7.32 -13.72 12.80
#